data_AF-A0A484LXV3-F1
#
_entry.id   AF-A0A484LXV3-F1
#
_cell.length_a   1.000
_cell.length_b   1.000
_cell.length_c   1.000
_cell.angle_alpha   90.00
_cell.angle_beta   90.00
_cell.angle_gamma   90.00
#
_symmetry.space_group_name_H-M   'P 1'
#
loop_
_entity.id
_entity.type
_entity.pdbx_description
1 polymer ?
#
loop_
_entity_poly.entity_id
_entity_poly.type
_entity_poly.pdbx_seq_one_letter_code
_entity_poly.pdbx_strand_id
1 'polypeptide(L)' 'MASPAEYYKSLPPISKAYGTACLAVTVAFALGVVNPANIALLPELVFYRFQVWRLITNFFFLGKFSINFGIRLLMM' A
#
# COMPACT_ATOMS: atom_id res chain seq x y z
N MET A 1 -7.74 -3.59 27.00
CA MET A 1 -7.37 -3.82 25.58
C MET A 1 -7.02 -2.45 25.00
N ALA A 2 -5.90 -2.30 24.31
CA ALA A 2 -5.61 -1.03 23.64
C ALA A 2 -6.68 -0.79 22.57
N SER A 3 -7.26 0.40 22.54
CA SER A 3 -8.14 0.81 21.43
C SER A 3 -7.33 0.88 20.12
N PRO A 4 -7.98 0.75 18.95
CA PRO A 4 -7.30 0.89 17.66
C PRO A 4 -6.54 2.22 17.52
N ALA A 5 -7.05 3.28 18.13
CA ALA A 5 -6.40 4.59 18.14
C ALA A 5 -5.13 4.61 18.99
N GLU A 6 -5.13 3.94 20.14
CA GLU A 6 -3.94 3.82 21.00
C GLU A 6 -2.87 2.94 20.36
N TYR A 7 -3.27 1.83 19.72
CA TYR A 7 -2.37 0.99 18.93
C TYR A 7 -1.74 1.78 17.77
N TYR A 8 -2.54 2.52 17.01
CA TYR A 8 -2.02 3.34 15.93
C TYR A 8 -1.03 4.40 16.45
N LYS A 9 -1.32 5.02 17.61
CA LYS A 9 -0.42 6.00 18.23
C LYS A 9 0.89 5.38 18.71
N SER A 10 0.89 4.14 19.21
CA SER A 10 2.08 3.44 19.70
C SER A 10 3.04 2.98 18.59
N LEU A 11 2.59 2.91 17.34
CA LEU A 11 3.43 2.54 16.20
C LEU A 11 4.59 3.54 15.99
N PRO A 12 5.80 3.04 15.65
CA PRO A 12 6.92 3.86 15.21
C PRO A 12 6.53 4.76 14.02
N PRO A 13 7.12 5.96 13.87
CA PRO A 13 6.75 6.91 12.81
C PRO A 13 6.77 6.33 11.40
N ILE A 14 7.76 5.48 11.09
CA ILE A 14 7.94 4.87 9.76
C ILE A 14 6.85 3.83 9.48
N SER A 15 6.63 2.87 10.39
CA SER A 15 5.59 1.85 10.24
C SER A 15 4.19 2.47 10.16
N LYS A 16 3.95 3.53 10.95
CA LYS A 16 2.73 4.33 10.92
C LYS A 16 2.49 4.95 9.54
N ALA A 17 3.49 5.67 9.01
CA ALA A 17 3.40 6.29 7.70
C ALA A 17 3.24 5.26 6.57
N TYR A 18 4.02 4.18 6.62
CA TYR A 18 3.93 3.07 5.67
C TYR A 18 2.53 2.45 5.67
N GLY A 19 1.97 2.18 6.85
CA GLY A 19 0.66 1.58 6.94
C GLY A 19 -0.47 2.48 6.48
N THR A 20 -0.39 3.78 6.76
CA THR A 20 -1.33 4.74 6.17
C THR A 20 -1.21 4.84 4.66
N ALA A 21 0.01 4.76 4.11
CA ALA A 21 0.23 4.79 2.68
C ALA A 21 -0.39 3.55 2.00
N CYS A 22 -0.18 2.35 2.57
CA CYS A 22 -0.81 1.12 2.09
C CYS A 22 -2.34 1.20 2.11
N LEU A 23 -2.91 1.72 3.19
CA LEU A 23 -4.37 1.92 3.29
C LEU A 23 -4.87 2.93 2.27
N ALA A 24 -4.19 4.06 2.11
CA ALA A 24 -4.55 5.08 1.13
C ALA A 24 -4.51 4.55 -0.31
N VAL A 25 -3.49 3.76 -0.67
CA VAL A 25 -3.37 3.14 -1.99
C VAL A 25 -4.51 2.14 -2.24
N THR A 26 -4.85 1.31 -1.25
CA THR A 26 -6.00 0.38 -1.38
C THR A 26 -7.34 1.10 -1.47
N VAL A 27 -7.53 2.21 -0.75
CA VAL A 27 -8.71 3.09 -0.90
C VAL A 27 -8.77 3.68 -2.30
N ALA A 28 -7.67 4.23 -2.81
CA ALA A 28 -7.62 4.82 -4.15
C ALA A 28 -7.89 3.77 -5.26
N PHE A 29 -7.42 2.54 -5.06
CA PHE A 29 -7.77 1.39 -5.91
C PHE A 29 -9.27 1.06 -5.82
N ALA A 30 -9.85 1.01 -4.62
CA ALA A 30 -11.27 0.70 -4.43
C ALA A 30 -12.19 1.78 -5.03
N LEU A 31 -11.76 3.04 -5.04
CA LEU A 31 -12.44 4.15 -5.70
C LEU A 31 -12.24 4.17 -7.23
N GLY A 32 -11.43 3.27 -7.79
CA GLY A 32 -11.13 3.23 -9.23
C GLY A 32 -10.18 4.32 -9.71
N VAL A 33 -9.60 5.12 -8.79
CA VAL A 33 -8.65 6.20 -9.11
C VAL A 33 -7.32 5.63 -9.60
N VAL A 34 -6.89 4.51 -9.03
CA VAL A 34 -5.63 3.84 -9.41
C VAL A 34 -5.91 2.48 -10.04
N ASN A 35 -5.42 2.30 -11.27
CA ASN A 35 -5.42 1.00 -11.93
C ASN A 35 -4.22 0.17 -11.45
N PRO A 36 -4.41 -1.09 -11.00
CA PRO A 36 -3.32 -1.94 -10.52
C PRO A 36 -2.27 -2.21 -11.60
N ALA A 37 -2.63 -2.15 -12.89
CA ALA A 37 -1.67 -2.22 -13.99
C ALA A 37 -0.66 -1.05 -14.00
N ASN A 38 -0.94 0.07 -13.32
CA ASN A 38 -0.01 1.20 -13.18
C ASN A 38 0.95 1.05 -11.99
N ILE A 39 0.61 0.19 -11.03
CA ILE A 39 1.41 -0.07 -9.83
C ILE A 39 2.19 -1.39 -9.95
N ALA A 40 1.74 -2.30 -10.82
CA ALA A 40 2.42 -3.55 -11.10
C ALA A 40 3.85 -3.29 -11.60
N LEU A 41 4.81 -4.06 -11.09
CA LEU A 41 6.17 -4.01 -11.58
C LEU A 41 6.23 -4.72 -12.94
N LEU A 42 6.29 -3.93 -14.01
CA LEU A 42 6.42 -4.39 -15.38
C LEU A 42 7.80 -3.94 -15.91
N PRO A 43 8.82 -4.82 -15.90
CA PRO A 43 10.20 -4.44 -16.22
C PRO A 43 10.34 -3.75 -17.58
N GLU A 44 9.60 -4.21 -18.59
CA GLU A 44 9.60 -3.59 -19.92
C GLU A 44 9.18 -2.11 -19.86
N LEU A 45 8.14 -1.78 -19.11
CA LEU A 45 7.69 -0.39 -18.98
C LEU A 45 8.66 0.46 -18.15
N VAL A 46 9.37 -0.15 -17.21
CA VAL A 46 10.39 0.54 -16.41
C VAL A 46 11.59 0.92 -17.28
N PHE A 47 12.12 -0.02 -18.06
CA PHE A 47 13.33 0.19 -18.86
C PHE A 47 13.06 0.92 -20.19
N TYR A 48 11.99 0.58 -20.90
CA TYR A 48 11.70 1.17 -22.23
C TYR A 48 10.84 2.43 -22.17
N ARG A 49 10.12 2.67 -21.07
CA ARG A 49 9.23 3.84 -20.92
C ARG A 49 9.51 4.68 -19.68
N PHE A 50 10.65 4.46 -19.01
CA PHE A 50 11.11 5.23 -17.84
C PHE A 50 10.09 5.34 -16.71
N GLN A 51 9.25 4.31 -16.52
CA GLN A 51 8.23 4.28 -15.46
C GLN A 51 8.85 3.88 -14.11
N VAL A 52 9.86 4.63 -13.65
CA VAL A 52 10.72 4.31 -12.48
C VAL A 52 9.96 4.28 -11.15
N TRP A 53 8.82 4.99 -11.05
CA TRP A 53 7.98 4.98 -9.86
C TRP A 53 7.48 3.56 -9.52
N ARG A 54 7.31 2.68 -10.51
CA ARG A 54 6.86 1.29 -10.33
C ARG A 54 7.79 0.46 -9.43
N LEU A 55 9.06 0.84 -9.34
CA LEU A 55 10.04 0.19 -8.47
C LEU A 55 9.69 0.38 -6.99
N ILE A 56 9.02 1.47 -6.65
CA ILE A 56 8.70 1.80 -5.25
C ILE A 56 7.20 1.64 -4.99
N THR A 57 6.34 2.09 -5.91
CA THR A 57 4.89 2.11 -5.70
C THR A 57 4.28 0.72 -5.50
N ASN A 58 4.91 -0.33 -6.03
CA ASN A 58 4.44 -1.70 -5.91
C ASN A 58 4.39 -2.19 -4.45
N PHE A 59 5.32 -1.74 -3.60
CA PHE A 59 5.38 -2.15 -2.20
C PHE A 59 4.18 -1.66 -1.37
N PHE A 60 3.56 -0.55 -1.75
CA PHE A 60 2.41 0.00 -1.04
C PHE A 60 1.08 -0.67 -1.43
N PHE A 61 1.05 -1.54 -2.45
CA PHE A 61 -0.16 -2.23 -2.85
C PHE A 61 -0.26 -3.62 -2.22
N LEU A 62 -1.03 -3.72 -1.13
CA LEU A 62 -1.25 -4.98 -0.41
C LEU A 62 -2.37 -5.85 -1.02
N GLY A 63 -3.15 -5.31 -1.95
CA GLY A 63 -4.27 -5.98 -2.61
C GLY A 63 -5.62 -5.28 -2.42
N LYS A 64 -6.69 -5.97 -2.84
CA LYS A 64 -8.08 -5.51 -2.68
C LYS A 64 -8.52 -5.58 -1.21
N PHE A 65 -9.54 -4.82 -0.84
CA PHE A 65 -10.17 -4.94 0.48
C PHE A 65 -10.64 -6.38 0.72
N SER A 66 -10.06 -7.01 1.75
CA SER A 66 -10.31 -8.37 2.19
C SER A 66 -9.77 -8.55 3.61
N ILE A 67 -10.20 -9.61 4.30
CA ILE A 67 -9.61 -10.00 5.59
C ILE A 67 -8.10 -10.19 5.46
N ASN A 68 -7.64 -10.75 4.33
CA ASN A 68 -6.22 -10.92 4.03
C ASN A 68 -5.46 -9.59 3.94
N PHE A 69 -6.10 -8.53 3.43
CA PHE A 69 -5.51 -7.18 3.43
C PHE A 69 -5.37 -6.65 4.86
N GLY A 70 -6.42 -6.77 5.67
CA GLY A 70 -6.40 -6.34 7.07
C GLY A 70 -5.33 -7.05 7.89
N ILE A 71 -5.16 -8.36 7.71
CA ILE A 71 -4.10 -9.14 8.39
C ILE A 71 -2.71 -8.66 7.94
N ARG A 72 -2.48 -8.50 6.63
CA ARG A 72 -1.20 -7.97 6.10
C ARG A 72 -0.88 -6.56 6.61
N LEU A 73 -1.91 -5.74 6.80
CA LEU A 73 -1.80 -4.40 7.37
C LEU A 73 -1.46 -4.43 8.88
N LEU A 74 -1.84 -5.47 9.60
CA LEU A 74 -1.53 -5.60 11.03
C LEU A 74 -0.20 -6.30 11.31
N MET A 75 0.27 -7.14 10.37
CA MET A 75 1.50 -7.92 10.51
C MET A 75 2.77 -7.20 10.03
N MET A 76 2.65 -5.95 9.57
CA MET A 76 3.76 -5.11 9.11
C MET A 76 4.30 -4.20 10.22
#